data_AF-A0A2H5VDP1-F1
#
_entry.id   AF-A0A2H5VDP1-F1
#
_cell.length_a   1.000
_cell.length_b   1.000
_cell.length_c   1.000
_cell.angle_alpha   90.00
_cell.angle_beta   90.00
_cell.angle_gamma   90.00
#
_symmetry.space_group_name_H-M   'P 1'
#
loop_
_entity.id
_entity.type
_entity.pdbx_description
1 polymer ?
#
loop_
_entity_poly.entity_id
_entity_poly.type
_entity_poly.pdbx_seq_one_letter_code
_entity_poly.pdbx_strand_id
1 'polypeptide(L)'
;MRIIKKEWFKLPRLGKEAFIQIMNMRVKYDKVKGFMVDDDTDLLSFSSFIKEILKEDLEVYLKCSLEGKVTPCDTCDYKPFCDRINVSSECLCDECYKNEEVFTLYSTNLASKIE
;
A
#
# COMPACT_ATOMS: atom_id res chain seq x y z
N MET A 1 -9.24 9.01 -4.42
CA MET A 1 -7.77 9.18 -4.30
C MET A 1 -7.01 7.88 -4.53
N ARG A 2 -5.83 7.93 -5.17
CA ARG A 2 -4.90 6.79 -5.32
C ARG A 2 -3.59 7.07 -4.58
N ILE A 3 -3.08 6.08 -3.85
CA ILE A 3 -1.78 6.15 -3.16
C ILE A 3 -0.98 4.86 -3.39
N ILE A 4 0.33 4.90 -3.17
CA ILE A 4 1.20 3.72 -3.23
C ILE A 4 1.73 3.45 -1.82
N LYS A 5 1.54 2.22 -1.32
CA LYS A 5 2.05 1.80 0.00
C LYS A 5 3.58 1.94 0.02
N LYS A 6 4.11 2.39 1.15
CA LYS A 6 5.53 2.75 1.36
C LYS A 6 6.05 3.88 0.48
N GLU A 7 5.17 4.68 -0.12
CA GLU A 7 5.52 5.93 -0.78
C GLU A 7 4.87 7.15 -0.14
N TRP A 8 5.52 8.29 -0.34
CA TRP A 8 5.05 9.57 0.18
C TRP A 8 4.00 10.17 -0.75
N PHE A 9 2.91 10.67 -0.17
CA PHE A 9 1.84 11.37 -0.87
C PHE A 9 1.38 12.58 -0.08
N LYS A 10 0.66 13.49 -0.73
CA LYS A 10 0.12 14.70 -0.09
C LYS A 10 -1.39 14.62 0.02
N LEU A 11 -1.89 15.02 1.18
CA LEU A 11 -3.30 15.29 1.40
C LEU A 11 -3.54 16.80 1.28
N PRO A 12 -4.76 17.22 0.91
CA PRO A 12 -5.16 18.62 1.04
C PRO A 12 -5.10 19.05 2.52
N ARG A 13 -5.27 20.35 2.78
CA ARG A 13 -5.19 20.86 4.15
C ARG A 13 -6.42 20.45 4.97
N LEU A 14 -6.26 19.50 5.90
CA LEU A 14 -7.37 18.89 6.65
C LEU A 14 -7.67 19.52 8.03
N GLY A 15 -6.91 20.54 8.44
CA GLY A 15 -7.03 21.11 9.79
C GLY A 15 -6.35 20.27 10.87
N LYS A 16 -6.26 20.80 12.09
CA LYS A 16 -5.49 20.21 13.19
C LYS A 16 -6.10 18.89 13.70
N GLU A 17 -7.41 18.84 13.83
CA GLU A 17 -8.12 17.67 14.39
C GLU A 17 -7.96 16.45 13.47
N ALA A 18 -8.18 16.63 12.17
CA ALA A 18 -8.00 15.56 11.20
C ALA A 18 -6.55 15.10 11.12
N PHE A 19 -5.59 16.02 11.22
CA PHE A 19 -4.17 15.65 11.29
C PHE A 19 -3.88 14.75 12.49
N ILE A 20 -4.38 15.10 13.69
CA ILE A 20 -4.20 14.28 14.90
C ILE A 20 -4.81 12.88 14.71
N GLN A 21 -6.01 12.79 14.14
CA GLN A 21 -6.65 11.50 13.87
C GLN A 21 -5.83 10.62 12.92
N ILE A 22 -5.29 11.20 11.85
CA ILE A 22 -4.40 10.49 10.91
C ILE A 22 -3.15 9.95 11.63
N MET A 23 -2.55 10.75 12.52
CA MET A 23 -1.38 10.30 13.28
C MET A 23 -1.70 9.16 14.25
N ASN A 24 -2.89 9.13 14.84
CA ASN A 24 -3.34 8.04 15.71
C ASN A 24 -3.51 6.71 14.94
N MET A 25 -3.71 6.77 13.63
CA MET A 25 -3.77 5.60 12.74
C MET A 25 -2.37 5.12 12.30
N ARG A 26 -1.30 5.64 12.90
CA ARG A 26 0.11 5.28 12.66
C ARG A 26 0.61 5.59 11.25
N VAL A 27 -0.06 6.48 10.53
CA VAL A 27 0.44 7.01 9.26
C VAL A 27 1.73 7.80 9.53
N LYS A 28 2.77 7.53 8.75
CA LYS A 28 4.03 8.28 8.84
C LYS A 28 3.85 9.68 8.25
N TYR A 29 4.52 10.66 8.86
CA TYR A 29 4.47 12.04 8.40
C TYR A 29 5.87 12.66 8.33
N ASP A 30 6.12 13.36 7.23
CA ASP A 30 7.27 14.21 7.00
C ASP A 30 6.78 15.57 6.48
N LYS A 31 7.34 16.65 7.02
CA LYS A 31 6.89 18.02 6.70
C LYS A 31 7.05 18.38 5.22
N VAL A 32 8.05 17.83 4.54
CA VAL A 32 8.37 18.13 3.13
C VAL A 32 7.67 17.14 2.20
N LYS A 33 7.73 15.85 2.54
CA LYS A 33 7.26 14.75 1.69
C LYS A 33 5.76 14.48 1.84
N GLY A 34 5.19 14.74 3.01
CA GLY A 34 3.77 14.52 3.31
C GLY A 34 3.54 13.28 4.16
N PHE A 35 2.58 12.44 3.76
CA PHE A 35 2.14 11.25 4.48
C PHE A 35 2.65 9.99 3.80
N MET A 36 2.83 8.91 4.57
CA MET A 36 3.15 7.59 4.03
C MET A 36 2.42 6.51 4.83
N VAL A 37 1.76 5.62 4.10
CA VAL A 37 1.13 4.41 4.65
C VAL A 37 2.12 3.26 4.49
N ASP A 38 2.36 2.49 5.54
CA ASP A 38 3.22 1.30 5.52
C ASP A 38 2.56 0.10 6.20
N ASP A 39 3.33 -0.92 6.56
CA ASP A 39 2.81 -2.15 7.17
C ASP A 39 2.31 -1.94 8.62
N ASP A 40 2.72 -0.87 9.30
CA ASP A 40 2.30 -0.55 10.67
C ASP A 40 1.05 0.33 10.72
N THR A 41 0.62 0.87 9.58
CA THR A 41 -0.51 1.78 9.46
C THR A 41 -1.85 1.04 9.59
N ASP A 42 -2.78 1.57 10.39
CA ASP A 42 -4.16 1.09 10.41
C ASP A 42 -4.90 1.55 9.14
N LEU A 43 -4.74 0.77 8.07
CA LEU A 43 -5.25 1.10 6.74
C LEU A 43 -6.77 1.08 6.67
N LEU A 44 -7.43 0.26 7.50
CA LEU A 44 -8.90 0.20 7.57
C LEU A 44 -9.46 1.51 8.10
N SER A 45 -8.96 1.95 9.27
CA SER A 45 -9.37 3.19 9.89
C SER A 45 -9.00 4.40 9.02
N PHE A 46 -7.79 4.38 8.45
CA PHE A 46 -7.32 5.46 7.57
C PHE A 46 -8.17 5.59 6.31
N SER A 47 -8.45 4.49 5.60
CA SER A 47 -9.27 4.52 4.37
C SER A 47 -10.70 5.01 4.65
N SER A 48 -11.30 4.55 5.75
CA SER A 48 -12.64 4.97 6.18
C SER A 48 -12.67 6.48 6.51
N PHE A 49 -11.66 6.95 7.25
CA PHE A 49 -11.55 8.35 7.64
C PHE A 49 -11.32 9.29 6.44
N ILE A 50 -10.44 8.89 5.51
CA ILE A 50 -10.20 9.65 4.28
C ILE A 50 -11.47 9.74 3.44
N LYS A 51 -12.22 8.63 3.32
CA LYS A 51 -13.51 8.64 2.62
C LYS A 51 -14.51 9.59 3.25
N GLU A 52 -14.57 9.62 4.58
CA GLU A 52 -15.47 10.51 5.30
C GLU A 52 -15.15 11.99 5.05
N ILE A 53 -13.86 12.36 5.12
CA ILE A 53 -13.43 13.75 5.04
C ILE A 53 -13.35 14.26 3.60
N LEU A 54 -12.78 13.47 2.69
CA LEU A 54 -12.58 13.87 1.31
C LEU A 54 -13.76 13.53 0.41
N LYS A 55 -14.71 12.72 0.87
CA LYS A 55 -15.81 12.17 0.06
C LYS A 55 -15.30 11.40 -1.16
N GLU A 56 -14.09 10.83 -1.07
CA GLU A 56 -13.45 10.04 -2.11
C GLU A 56 -12.98 8.69 -1.57
N ASP A 57 -13.15 7.63 -2.35
CA ASP A 57 -12.56 6.33 -2.01
C ASP A 57 -11.02 6.36 -2.12
N LEU A 58 -10.35 5.71 -1.17
CA LEU A 58 -8.91 5.54 -1.16
C LEU A 58 -8.55 4.20 -1.83
N GLU A 59 -7.94 4.26 -3.01
CA GLU A 59 -7.33 3.10 -3.65
C GLU A 59 -5.85 3.03 -3.30
N VAL A 60 -5.45 1.96 -2.63
CA VAL A 60 -4.07 1.72 -2.23
C VAL A 60 -3.44 0.80 -3.25
N TYR A 61 -2.34 1.20 -3.88
CA TYR A 61 -1.55 0.41 -4.82
C TYR A 61 -0.27 -0.08 -4.15
N LEU A 62 0.31 -1.13 -4.73
CA LEU A 62 1.52 -1.77 -4.23
C LEU A 62 2.58 -1.74 -5.33
N LYS A 63 3.82 -2.00 -4.94
CA LYS A 63 4.93 -2.21 -5.87
C LYS A 63 5.31 -3.66 -5.92
N CYS A 64 5.83 -4.09 -7.06
CA CYS A 64 6.51 -5.36 -7.21
C CYS A 64 7.70 -5.40 -6.24
N SER A 65 7.77 -6.43 -5.43
CA SER A 65 8.86 -6.65 -4.46
C SER A 65 10.22 -6.84 -5.13
N LEU A 66 10.26 -7.29 -6.39
CA LEU A 66 11.49 -7.52 -7.15
C LEU A 66 11.94 -6.30 -7.95
N GLU A 67 11.04 -5.70 -8.73
CA GLU A 67 11.41 -4.61 -9.66
C GLU A 67 11.00 -3.21 -9.18
N GLY A 68 10.18 -3.11 -8.14
CA GLY A 68 9.69 -1.82 -7.63
C GLY A 68 8.68 -1.09 -8.53
N LYS A 69 8.28 -1.68 -9.66
CA LYS A 69 7.20 -1.17 -10.52
C LYS A 69 5.86 -1.26 -9.80
N VAL A 70 4.98 -0.27 -10.00
CA VAL A 70 3.62 -0.31 -9.44
C VAL A 70 2.86 -1.49 -10.05
N THR A 71 2.31 -2.35 -9.19
CA THR A 71 1.58 -3.54 -9.61
C THR A 71 0.20 -3.12 -10.13
N PRO A 72 -0.24 -3.54 -11.32
CA PRO A 72 -1.57 -3.24 -11.83
C PRO A 72 -2.59 -4.11 -11.10
N CYS A 73 -3.02 -3.68 -9.92
CA CYS A 73 -3.90 -4.48 -9.07
C CYS A 73 -5.28 -4.69 -9.69
N ASP A 74 -5.67 -3.90 -10.70
CA ASP A 74 -6.91 -4.06 -11.45
C ASP A 74 -6.90 -5.25 -12.41
N THR A 75 -5.71 -5.63 -12.91
CA THR A 75 -5.52 -6.77 -13.81
C THR A 75 -4.89 -7.96 -13.10
N CYS A 76 -4.68 -7.88 -11.79
CA CYS A 76 -4.06 -8.93 -11.01
C CYS A 76 -5.00 -10.13 -10.87
N ASP A 77 -4.53 -11.32 -11.26
CA ASP A 77 -5.28 -12.58 -11.17
C ASP A 77 -5.71 -12.91 -9.71
N TYR A 78 -4.97 -12.40 -8.73
CA TYR A 78 -5.25 -12.59 -7.31
C TYR A 78 -6.18 -11.52 -6.72
N LYS A 79 -6.61 -10.52 -7.48
CA LYS A 79 -7.49 -9.43 -7.00
C LYS A 79 -8.73 -9.95 -6.24
N PRO A 80 -9.45 -11.01 -6.68
CA PRO A 80 -10.63 -11.50 -5.97
C PRO A 80 -10.35 -12.05 -4.56
N PHE A 81 -9.10 -12.42 -4.27
CA PHE A 81 -8.66 -13.02 -3.01
C PHE A 81 -7.73 -12.11 -2.20
N CYS A 82 -7.39 -10.95 -2.76
CA CYS A 82 -6.45 -10.00 -2.17
C CYS A 82 -7.20 -9.04 -1.24
N ASP A 83 -7.06 -9.24 0.06
CA ASP A 83 -7.53 -8.26 1.06
C ASP A 83 -6.66 -7.01 0.98
N ARG A 84 -7.13 -5.98 0.26
CA ARG A 84 -6.43 -4.71 0.05
C ARG A 84 -6.14 -3.92 1.33
N ILE A 85 -6.76 -4.30 2.43
CA ILE A 85 -6.60 -3.67 3.74
C ILE A 85 -5.42 -4.32 4.47
N ASN A 86 -5.33 -5.65 4.44
CA ASN A 86 -4.26 -6.43 5.08
C ASN A 86 -3.22 -6.96 4.10
N VAL A 87 -3.15 -6.39 2.89
CA VAL A 87 -2.30 -6.89 1.82
C VAL A 87 -0.81 -6.75 2.17
N SER A 88 -0.09 -7.85 1.99
CA SER A 88 1.37 -7.89 2.12
C SER A 88 2.04 -6.90 1.16
N SER A 89 3.15 -6.33 1.59
CA SER A 89 4.02 -5.52 0.73
C SER A 89 4.85 -6.34 -0.26
N GLU A 90 4.71 -7.67 -0.28
CA GLU A 90 5.51 -8.59 -1.10
C GLU A 90 4.86 -8.93 -2.45
N CYS A 91 3.98 -8.09 -2.99
CA CYS A 91 3.32 -8.37 -4.27
C CYS A 91 4.29 -8.49 -5.45
N LEU A 92 3.91 -9.28 -6.47
CA LEU A 92 4.61 -9.39 -7.75
C LEU A 92 3.79 -8.75 -8.88
N CYS A 93 4.47 -8.15 -9.86
CA CYS A 93 3.84 -7.77 -11.13
C CYS A 93 3.67 -8.98 -12.05
N ASP A 94 2.78 -8.87 -13.03
CA ASP A 94 2.46 -9.94 -13.98
C ASP A 94 3.71 -10.44 -14.74
N GLU A 95 4.65 -9.54 -15.07
CA GLU A 95 5.91 -9.89 -15.73
C GLU A 95 6.77 -10.82 -14.85
N CYS A 96 6.94 -10.46 -13.57
CA CYS A 96 7.71 -11.26 -12.61
C CYS A 96 7.00 -12.56 -12.23
N TYR A 97 5.66 -12.54 -12.16
CA TYR A 97 4.87 -13.72 -11.85
C TYR A 97 4.90 -14.76 -12.97
N LYS A 98 4.86 -14.32 -14.23
CA LYS A 98 4.84 -15.21 -15.41
C LYS A 98 6.23 -15.73 -15.81
N ASN A 99 7.30 -15.15 -15.26
CA ASN A 99 8.66 -15.63 -15.48
C ASN A 99 9.02 -16.66 -14.40
N GLU A 100 9.16 -17.92 -14.80
CA GLU A 100 9.39 -19.05 -13.89
C GLU A 100 10.65 -18.88 -13.03
N GLU A 101 11.79 -18.50 -13.62
CA GLU A 101 13.04 -18.30 -12.90
C GLU A 101 12.92 -17.19 -11.84
N VAL A 102 12.27 -16.09 -12.21
CA VAL A 102 12.06 -14.94 -11.34
C VAL A 102 11.07 -15.29 -10.22
N PHE A 103 10.02 -16.02 -10.53
CA PHE A 103 9.02 -16.47 -9.56
C PHE A 103 9.62 -17.47 -8.56
N THR A 104 10.49 -18.39 -9.00
CA THR A 104 11.23 -19.30 -8.10
C THR A 104 12.10 -18.50 -7.14
N LEU A 105 12.86 -17.52 -7.63
CA LEU A 105 13.69 -16.65 -6.78
C LEU A 105 12.86 -15.92 -5.73
N TYR A 106 11.74 -15.33 -6.12
CA TYR A 106 10.80 -14.69 -5.19
C TYR A 106 10.32 -15.67 -4.12
N SER A 107 9.89 -16.86 -4.53
CA SER A 107 9.34 -17.87 -3.62
C SER A 107 10.36 -18.33 -2.57
N THR A 108 11.62 -18.53 -2.97
CA THR A 108 12.72 -18.86 -2.05
C THR A 108 12.99 -17.72 -1.08
N ASN A 109 13.06 -16.48 -1.57
CA ASN A 109 13.30 -15.31 -0.72
C ASN A 109 12.16 -15.07 0.27
N LEU A 110 10.90 -15.27 -0.15
CA LEU A 110 9.75 -15.12 0.74
C LEU A 110 9.77 -16.20 1.83
N ALA A 111 10.10 -17.45 1.50
CA ALA A 111 10.21 -18.53 2.47
C ALA A 111 11.25 -18.23 3.56
N SER A 112 12.41 -17.66 3.19
CA SER A 112 13.46 -17.29 4.14
C SER A 112 13.09 -16.15 5.12
N LYS A 113 12.00 -15.41 4.86
CA LYS A 113 11.52 -14.32 5.73
C LYS A 113 10.48 -14.80 6.75
N ILE A 114 10.03 -16.05 6.65
CA ILE A 114 8.97 -16.62 7.50
C ILE A 114 9.57 -17.52 8.62
N GLU A 115 10.86 -17.86 8.53
CA GLU A 115 11.64 -18.50 9.60
C GLU A 115 12.17 -17.48 10.63
#